data_AF-A0A101XMK6-F1
#
_entry.id   AF-A0A101XMK6-F1
#
_cell.length_a   1.000
_cell.length_b   1.000
_cell.length_c   1.000
_cell.angle_alpha   90.00
_cell.angle_beta   90.00
_cell.angle_gamma   90.00
#
_symmetry.space_group_name_H-M   'P 1'
#
loop_
_entity.id
_entity.type
_entity.pdbx_description
1 polymer ?
#
loop_
_entity_poly.entity_id
_entity_poly.type
_entity_poly.pdbx_seq_one_letter_code
_entity_poly.pdbx_strand_id
1 'polypeptide(L)'
;MVLKRLLLTQLIIYTVIIAFLAYLGVGDFAIYISLVTLAYLTTILAYNPLPPGARGMANVVSAILVAVFLYFAIIRILQILGIPL
;
A
#
# COMPACT_ATOMS: atom_id res chain seq x y z
N MET A 1 -11.80 15.31 13.03
CA MET A 1 -11.23 16.03 11.86
C MET A 1 -10.00 15.33 11.27
N VAL A 2 -9.05 14.84 12.09
CA VAL A 2 -7.84 14.14 11.63
C VAL A 2 -8.15 12.92 10.75
N LEU A 3 -9.10 12.06 11.16
CA LEU A 3 -9.48 10.88 10.38
C LEU A 3 -10.02 11.22 8.98
N LYS A 4 -10.89 12.24 8.87
CA LYS A 4 -11.40 12.70 7.58
C LYS A 4 -10.26 13.17 6.66
N ARG A 5 -9.28 13.89 7.21
CA ARG A 5 -8.13 14.37 6.45
C ARG A 5 -7.23 13.22 6.00
N LEU A 6 -6.98 12.23 6.87
CA LEU A 6 -6.26 11.00 6.53
C LEU A 6 -6.92 10.29 5.34
N LEU A 7 -8.22 10.02 5.43
CA LEU A 7 -8.97 9.31 4.38
C LEU A 7 -8.96 10.08 3.06
N LEU A 8 -9.15 11.40 3.09
CA LEU A 8 -9.03 12.25 1.89
C LEU A 8 -7.62 12.22 1.30
N THR A 9 -6.59 12.23 2.15
CA THR A 9 -5.19 12.16 1.70
C THR A 9 -4.92 10.81 1.02
N GLN A 10 -5.35 9.71 1.63
CA GLN A 10 -5.22 8.37 1.06
C GLN A 10 -5.97 8.24 -0.26
N LEU A 11 -7.20 8.75 -0.33
CA LEU A 11 -7.99 8.75 -1.56
C LEU A 11 -7.27 9.47 -2.69
N ILE A 12 -6.78 10.70 -2.45
CA ILE A 12 -6.06 11.49 -3.45
C ILE A 12 -4.80 10.75 -3.91
N ILE A 13 -3.99 10.24 -2.97
CA ILE A 13 -2.75 9.53 -3.30
C ILE A 13 -3.05 8.28 -4.12
N TYR A 14 -4.07 7.49 -3.75
CA TYR A 14 -4.43 6.29 -4.51
C TYR A 14 -4.93 6.62 -5.90
N THR A 15 -5.77 7.65 -6.05
CA THR A 15 -6.21 8.12 -7.37
C THR A 15 -5.03 8.54 -8.23
N VAL A 16 -4.06 9.28 -7.67
CA VAL A 16 -2.85 9.70 -8.39
C VAL A 16 -2.02 8.49 -8.81
N ILE A 17 -1.78 7.53 -7.91
CA ILE A 17 -1.03 6.30 -8.22
C ILE A 17 -1.71 5.53 -9.34
N ILE A 18 -3.02 5.27 -9.23
CA ILE A 18 -3.78 4.50 -10.21
C ILE A 18 -3.78 5.21 -11.56
N ALA A 19 -4.04 6.52 -11.59
CA ALA A 19 -4.03 7.30 -12.83
C ALA A 19 -2.65 7.31 -13.49
N PHE A 20 -1.57 7.44 -12.69
CA PHE A 20 -0.20 7.43 -13.21
C PHE A 20 0.19 6.06 -13.78
N LEU A 21 -0.16 4.97 -13.10
CA LEU A 21 0.09 3.62 -13.61
C LEU A 21 -0.71 3.33 -14.89
N ALA A 22 -1.97 3.77 -14.94
CA ALA A 22 -2.79 3.67 -16.14
C ALA A 22 -2.20 4.47 -17.31
N TYR A 23 -1.73 5.69 -17.06
CA TYR A 23 -1.05 6.52 -18.05
C TYR A 23 0.22 5.84 -18.62
N LEU A 24 0.98 5.14 -17.76
CA LEU A 24 2.16 4.37 -18.18
C LEU A 24 1.82 3.00 -18.80
N GLY A 25 0.54 2.63 -18.89
CA GLY A 25 0.11 1.31 -19.38
C GLY A 25 0.54 0.15 -18.47
N VAL A 26 0.85 0.41 -17.20
CA VAL A 26 1.30 -0.60 -16.25
C VAL A 26 0.09 -1.35 -15.70
N GLY A 27 -0.04 -2.63 -16.09
CA GLY A 27 -1.08 -3.55 -15.61
C GLY A 27 -0.62 -4.58 -14.58
N ASP A 28 0.63 -4.49 -14.10
CA ASP A 28 1.19 -5.48 -13.17
C ASP A 28 0.66 -5.24 -11.74
N PHE A 29 -0.18 -6.17 -11.26
CA PHE A 29 -0.79 -6.13 -9.95
C PHE A 29 0.21 -6.03 -8.79
N ALA A 30 1.41 -6.61 -8.91
CA ALA A 30 2.43 -6.53 -7.88
C ALA A 30 2.92 -5.09 -7.67
N ILE A 31 3.00 -4.30 -8.75
CA ILE A 31 3.37 -2.89 -8.71
C ILE A 31 2.29 -2.07 -8.01
N TYR A 32 1.02 -2.32 -8.31
CA TYR A 32 -0.11 -1.66 -7.63
C TYR A 32 -0.09 -1.92 -6.13
N ILE A 33 0.03 -3.18 -5.71
CA ILE A 33 0.07 -3.53 -4.28
C ILE A 33 1.26 -2.88 -3.59
N SER A 34 2.42 -2.87 -4.22
CA SER A 34 3.63 -2.27 -3.64
C SER A 34 3.46 -0.78 -3.39
N LEU A 35 2.95 -0.04 -4.38
CA LEU A 35 2.75 1.39 -4.27
C LEU A 35 1.62 1.75 -3.30
N VAL A 36 0.51 1.00 -3.31
CA VAL A 36 -0.59 1.19 -2.36
C VAL A 36 -0.13 0.91 -0.93
N THR A 37 0.66 -0.15 -0.72
CA THR A 37 1.22 -0.48 0.60
C THR A 37 2.11 0.64 1.12
N LEU A 38 3.03 1.15 0.30
CA LEU A 38 3.90 2.26 0.66
C LEU A 38 3.09 3.53 0.97
N ALA A 39 2.13 3.88 0.12
CA ALA A 39 1.26 5.04 0.34
C ALA A 39 0.44 4.92 1.63
N TYR A 40 -0.11 3.74 1.91
CA TYR A 40 -0.86 3.51 3.14
C TYR A 40 0.03 3.68 4.37
N LEU A 41 1.19 3.01 4.41
CA LEU A 41 2.06 3.04 5.58
C LEU A 41 2.62 4.44 5.83
N THR A 42 3.06 5.14 4.78
CA THR A 42 3.55 6.52 4.89
C THR A 42 2.48 7.48 5.38
N THR A 43 1.24 7.37 4.89
CA THR A 43 0.14 8.23 5.36
C THR A 43 -0.25 7.92 6.81
N ILE A 44 -0.28 6.66 7.23
CA ILE A 44 -0.57 6.31 8.62
C ILE A 44 0.53 6.85 9.57
N LEU A 45 1.80 6.77 9.17
CA LEU A 45 2.92 7.32 9.93
C LEU A 45 2.85 8.84 10.05
N ALA A 46 2.52 9.54 8.96
CA ALA A 46 2.46 11.01 8.91
C ALA A 46 1.32 11.61 9.76
N TYR A 47 0.26 10.84 10.02
CA TYR A 47 -0.94 11.29 10.74
C TYR A 47 -1.04 10.74 12.17
N ASN A 48 0.03 10.14 12.70
CA ASN A 48 0.08 9.63 14.06
C ASN A 48 0.18 10.78 15.09
N PRO A 49 -0.42 10.70 16.30
CA PRO A 49 -1.17 9.57 16.85
C PRO A 49 -2.59 9.43 16.28
N LEU A 50 -2.95 8.23 15.80
CA LEU A 50 -4.32 7.95 15.35
C LEU A 50 -5.33 7.92 16.51
N PRO A 51 -6.63 8.20 16.26
CA PRO A 51 -7.70 8.00 17.24
C PRO A 51 -7.79 6.53 17.70
N PRO A 52 -8.19 6.24 18.96
CA PRO A 52 -8.19 4.89 19.52
C PRO A 52 -8.93 3.84 18.66
N GLY A 53 -10.11 4.18 18.13
CA GLY A 53 -10.88 3.28 17.26
C GLY A 53 -10.25 3.03 15.89
N ALA A 54 -9.42 3.96 15.39
CA ALA A 54 -8.75 3.83 14.09
C ALA A 54 -7.42 3.06 14.19
N ARG A 55 -6.79 2.99 15.38
CA ARG A 55 -5.51 2.30 15.60
C ARG A 55 -5.59 0.81 15.32
N GLY A 56 -6.62 0.15 15.88
CA GLY A 56 -6.81 -1.29 15.68
C GLY A 56 -6.98 -1.64 14.20
N MET A 57 -7.85 -0.88 13.51
CA MET A 57 -8.07 -1.09 12.09
C MET A 57 -6.83 -0.76 11.26
N ALA A 58 -6.09 0.31 11.60
CA ALA A 58 -4.85 0.65 10.91
C ALA A 58 -3.81 -0.46 11.02
N ASN A 59 -3.64 -1.04 12.21
CA ASN A 59 -2.71 -2.14 12.42
C ASN A 59 -3.08 -3.38 11.60
N VAL A 60 -4.37 -3.73 11.55
CA VAL A 60 -4.86 -4.87 10.75
C VAL A 60 -4.61 -4.64 9.26
N VAL A 61 -4.99 -3.46 8.74
CA VAL A 61 -4.78 -3.13 7.33
C VAL A 61 -3.29 -3.08 6.98
N SER A 62 -2.45 -2.50 7.84
CA SER A 62 -1.00 -2.53 7.69
C SER A 62 -0.46 -3.96 7.62
N ALA A 63 -0.90 -4.85 8.52
CA ALA A 63 -0.46 -6.24 8.54
C ALA A 63 -0.83 -6.98 7.24
N ILE A 64 -2.05 -6.79 6.75
CA ILE A 64 -2.51 -7.38 5.48
C ILE A 64 -1.68 -6.86 4.31
N LEU A 65 -1.52 -5.54 4.19
CA LEU A 65 -0.77 -4.94 3.09
C LEU A 65 0.70 -5.39 3.09
N VAL A 66 1.34 -5.45 4.26
CA VAL A 66 2.70 -5.97 4.40
C VAL A 66 2.78 -7.44 4.00
N ALA A 67 1.83 -8.28 4.44
CA ALA A 67 1.81 -9.70 4.08
C ALA A 67 1.67 -9.91 2.55
N VAL A 68 0.75 -9.19 1.91
CA VAL A 68 0.56 -9.27 0.46
C VAL A 68 1.79 -8.72 -0.28
N PHE A 69 2.37 -7.62 0.17
CA PHE A 69 3.62 -7.09 -0.38
C PHE A 69 4.76 -8.12 -0.28
N LEU A 70 4.93 -8.74 0.88
CA LEU A 70 5.95 -9.77 1.10
C LEU A 70 5.76 -10.97 0.18
N TYR A 71 4.52 -11.41 -0.04
CA TYR A 71 4.23 -12.48 -0.99
C TYR A 71 4.77 -12.16 -2.40
N PHE A 72 4.47 -10.97 -2.93
CA PHE A 72 4.98 -10.55 -4.24
C PHE A 72 6.50 -10.34 -4.26
N ALA A 73 7.05 -9.77 -3.19
CA ALA A 73 8.49 -9.56 -3.06
C ALA A 73 9.24 -10.91 -3.07
N ILE A 74 8.77 -11.90 -2.31
CA ILE A 74 9.35 -13.24 -2.27
C ILE A 74 9.28 -13.90 -3.64
N ILE A 75 8.13 -13.85 -4.31
CA ILE A 75 7.97 -14.36 -5.68
C ILE A 75 9.00 -13.73 -6.63
N ARG A 76 9.16 -12.39 -6.61
CA ARG A 76 10.15 -11.75 -7.47
C ARG A 76 11.59 -12.13 -7.10
N ILE A 77 11.92 -12.24 -5.82
CA ILE A 77 13.24 -12.70 -5.37
C ILE A 77 13.52 -14.11 -5.90
N LEU A 78 12.57 -15.05 -5.75
CA LEU A 78 12.73 -16.42 -6.22
C LEU A 78 12.93 -16.49 -7.75
N GLN A 79 12.20 -15.68 -8.52
CA GLN A 79 12.39 -15.57 -9.96
C GLN A 79 13.76 -14.99 -10.35
N ILE A 80 14.24 -13.97 -9.63
CA ILE A 80 15.58 -13.40 -9.84
C ILE A 80 16.67 -14.45 -9.54
N LEU A 81 16.44 -15.31 -8.55
CA LEU A 81 17.32 -16.42 -8.20
C LEU A 81 17.22 -17.63 -9.15
N GLY A 82 16.34 -17.58 -10.15
CA GLY A 82 16.14 -18.65 -11.13
C GLY A 82 15.38 -19.87 -10.58
N ILE A 83 14.68 -19.72 -9.45
CA ILE A 83 13.85 -20.78 -8.89
C ILE A 83 12.52 -20.81 -9.66
N PRO A 84 12.13 -21.93 -10.28
CA PRO A 84 10.84 -22.06 -10.95
C PRO A 84 9.72 -21.94 -9.91
N LEU A 85 8.74 -21.09 -10.21
CA LEU A 85 7.55 -20.83 -9.40
C LEU A 85 6.30 -21.38 -10.05
#